data_AF-A0A952BWA8-F1
#
_entry.id   AF-A0A952BWA8-F1
#
_cell.length_a   1.000
_cell.length_b   1.000
_cell.length_c   1.000
_cell.angle_alpha   90.00
_cell.angle_beta   90.00
_cell.angle_gamma   90.00
#
_symmetry.space_group_name_H-M   'P 1'
#
loop_
_entity.id
_entity.type
_entity.pdbx_description
1 polymer ?
#
loop_
_entity_poly.entity_id
_entity_poly.type
_entity_poly.pdbx_seq_one_letter_code
_entity_poly.pdbx_strand_id
1 'polypeptide(L)'
;SLYQRLLLIRRARVSMILDKLPKQIRQLSMELGKEVGLQLIGSEIEVDRNVLLALQEPLIHLLRNSMDHGIEDPQTRRNQNKPSQGTIVIQASVDNSSFVLTIEDDGRGIDKDQILKKAIDKGLARQDRDYTDEEIYGFLFASGFSTAETISNVSGRGVGLDSVSHTIKRLGGKIEIQSTKGKGSQFCLTVPQNEGVKTRRLILLVCANQQFAIKESEVLEIVDSAKLGVLKQSDGIAMYRDSVISYLNLVKLFQLNSLNQAETFKAMVIVQIKTIRFGLLVDKIVQTLDAVIEPIQNKKLNQNQFFEGTVAIGSKAPILVLNLKNLVAVYSSNLISPDADRID
;
A
#
# COMPACT_ATOMS: atom_id res chain seq x y z
N SER A 1 -0.32 -12.81 23.30
CA SER A 1 -1.64 -12.13 23.43
C SER A 1 -2.69 -12.82 22.55
N LEU A 2 -3.99 -12.57 22.77
CA LEU A 2 -5.07 -13.07 21.89
C LEU A 2 -4.83 -12.69 20.41
N TYR A 3 -4.23 -11.52 20.18
CA TYR A 3 -3.79 -11.01 18.88
C TYR A 3 -2.73 -11.88 18.20
N GLN A 4 -1.70 -12.33 18.93
CA GLN A 4 -0.71 -13.28 18.38
C GLN A 4 -1.34 -14.63 18.01
N ARG A 5 -2.36 -15.08 18.75
CA ARG A 5 -3.13 -16.29 18.39
C ARG A 5 -4.03 -16.07 17.18
N LEU A 6 -4.59 -14.87 16.99
CA LEU A 6 -5.34 -14.50 15.77
C LEU A 6 -4.45 -14.37 14.53
N LEU A 7 -3.21 -13.90 14.67
CA LEU A 7 -2.22 -13.88 13.59
C LEU A 7 -1.84 -15.30 13.13
N LEU A 8 -1.78 -16.28 14.05
CA LEU A 8 -1.55 -17.68 13.70
C LEU A 8 -2.71 -18.28 12.87
N ILE A 9 -3.96 -17.87 13.12
CA ILE A 9 -5.14 -18.32 12.36
C ILE A 9 -5.15 -17.78 10.91
N ARG A 10 -4.35 -16.75 10.61
CA ARG A 10 -4.22 -16.16 9.27
C ARG A 10 -3.06 -16.71 8.44
N ARG A 11 -2.21 -17.57 9.00
CA ARG A 11 -1.08 -18.12 8.26
C ARG A 11 -1.53 -19.19 7.27
N ALA A 12 -0.92 -19.18 6.10
CA ALA A 12 -1.08 -20.21 5.09
C ALA A 12 0.30 -20.58 4.53
N ARG A 13 0.42 -21.82 4.04
CA ARG A 13 1.64 -22.29 3.39
C ARG A 13 1.77 -21.68 2.00
N VAL A 14 3.00 -21.34 1.61
CA VAL A 14 3.32 -20.84 0.27
C VAL A 14 2.84 -21.81 -0.82
N SER A 15 2.82 -23.12 -0.55
CA SER A 15 2.26 -24.15 -1.44
C SER A 15 0.85 -23.82 -1.96
N MET A 16 0.03 -23.10 -1.18
CA MET A 16 -1.31 -22.65 -1.58
C MET A 16 -1.34 -21.94 -2.94
N ILE A 17 -0.30 -21.16 -3.26
CA ILE A 17 -0.16 -20.47 -4.55
C ILE A 17 0.77 -21.21 -5.52
N LEU A 18 1.76 -21.95 -5.02
CA LEU A 18 2.74 -22.64 -5.88
C LEU A 18 2.21 -23.93 -6.52
N ASP A 19 1.31 -24.66 -5.85
CA ASP A 19 0.83 -25.98 -6.30
C ASP A 19 0.09 -25.93 -7.64
N LYS A 20 -0.39 -24.74 -8.04
CA LYS A 20 -1.11 -24.53 -9.31
C LYS A 20 -0.17 -24.22 -10.48
N LEU A 21 1.07 -23.80 -10.19
CA LEU A 21 2.02 -23.32 -11.20
C LEU A 21 2.51 -24.41 -12.15
N PRO A 22 2.81 -25.65 -11.72
CA PRO A 22 3.27 -26.69 -12.66
C PRO A 22 2.30 -26.93 -13.82
N LYS A 23 0.99 -26.87 -13.55
CA LYS A 23 -0.04 -27.01 -14.60
C LYS A 23 -0.05 -25.82 -15.55
N GLN A 24 0.05 -24.60 -15.02
CA GLN A 24 0.08 -23.38 -15.84
C GLN A 24 1.33 -23.31 -16.72
N ILE A 25 2.50 -23.63 -16.17
CA ILE A 25 3.75 -23.66 -16.93
C ILE A 25 3.69 -24.68 -18.05
N ARG A 26 3.18 -25.90 -17.81
CA ARG A 26 3.01 -26.88 -18.89
C ARG A 26 2.15 -26.35 -20.04
N GLN A 27 1.07 -25.63 -19.72
CA GLN A 27 0.21 -25.00 -20.73
C GLN A 27 0.95 -23.91 -21.51
N LEU A 28 1.62 -22.97 -20.81
CA LEU A 28 2.39 -21.90 -21.46
C LEU A 28 3.54 -22.47 -22.32
N SER A 29 4.22 -23.51 -21.85
CA SER A 29 5.30 -24.17 -22.60
C SER A 29 4.80 -24.71 -23.94
N MET A 30 3.60 -25.28 -23.98
CA MET A 30 2.96 -25.73 -25.23
C MET A 30 2.56 -24.56 -26.13
N GLU A 31 1.97 -23.51 -25.56
CA GLU A 31 1.55 -22.31 -26.30
C GLU A 31 2.74 -21.58 -26.95
N LEU A 32 3.89 -21.56 -26.29
CA LEU A 32 5.10 -20.84 -26.72
C LEU A 32 6.10 -21.72 -27.50
N GLY A 33 5.89 -23.03 -27.52
CA GLY A 33 6.84 -23.98 -28.12
C GLY A 33 8.20 -24.03 -27.40
N LYS A 34 8.22 -23.83 -26.07
CA LYS A 34 9.44 -23.82 -25.25
C LYS A 34 9.41 -24.94 -24.23
N GLU A 35 10.54 -25.61 -24.02
CA GLU A 35 10.69 -26.62 -22.98
C GLU A 35 11.16 -25.96 -21.68
N VAL A 36 10.32 -25.96 -20.64
CA VAL A 36 10.64 -25.30 -19.35
C VAL A 36 10.37 -26.24 -18.18
N GLY A 37 11.36 -26.40 -17.31
CA GLY A 37 11.26 -27.05 -16.01
C GLY A 37 11.02 -26.04 -14.88
N LEU A 38 10.28 -26.45 -13.86
CA LEU A 38 10.01 -25.65 -12.66
C LEU A 38 10.57 -26.35 -11.42
N GLN A 39 11.34 -25.62 -10.63
CA GLN A 39 11.80 -26.04 -9.31
C GLN A 39 11.16 -25.15 -8.24
N LEU A 40 10.62 -25.76 -7.19
CA LEU A 40 9.96 -25.07 -6.08
C LEU A 40 10.70 -25.37 -4.79
N ILE A 41 11.18 -24.33 -4.10
CA ILE A 41 11.94 -24.43 -2.86
C ILE A 41 11.23 -23.59 -1.78
N GLY A 42 11.10 -24.12 -0.56
CA GLY A 42 10.45 -23.40 0.55
C GLY A 42 8.92 -23.36 0.49
N SER A 43 8.30 -24.33 -0.17
CA SER A 43 6.83 -24.41 -0.34
C SER A 43 6.09 -24.55 1.01
N GLU A 44 6.76 -25.12 1.99
CA GLU A 44 6.30 -25.37 3.35
C GLU A 44 6.26 -24.13 4.25
N ILE A 45 6.89 -23.03 3.83
CA ILE A 45 6.97 -21.78 4.60
C ILE A 45 5.57 -21.22 4.84
N GLU A 46 5.32 -20.74 6.05
CA GLU A 46 4.06 -20.15 6.46
C GLU A 46 4.15 -18.62 6.53
N VAL A 47 3.22 -17.96 5.84
CA VAL A 47 3.13 -16.49 5.70
C VAL A 47 1.68 -16.05 5.89
N ASP A 48 1.43 -14.78 6.15
CA ASP A 48 0.07 -14.24 6.15
C ASP A 48 -0.64 -14.55 4.83
N ARG A 49 -1.83 -15.15 4.92
CA ARG A 49 -2.62 -15.59 3.77
C ARG A 49 -2.95 -14.43 2.80
N ASN A 50 -3.16 -13.21 3.31
CA ASN A 50 -3.45 -12.06 2.45
C ASN A 50 -2.23 -11.65 1.62
N VAL A 51 -1.02 -11.79 2.18
CA VAL A 51 0.22 -11.59 1.43
C VAL A 51 0.30 -12.62 0.29
N LEU A 52 0.03 -13.90 0.57
CA LEU A 52 0.05 -14.95 -0.47
C LEU A 52 -0.99 -14.69 -1.57
N LEU A 53 -2.23 -14.34 -1.21
CA LEU A 53 -3.28 -14.03 -2.18
C LEU A 53 -2.94 -12.81 -3.04
N ALA A 54 -2.35 -11.77 -2.44
CA ALA A 54 -1.92 -10.58 -3.16
C ALA A 54 -0.73 -10.85 -4.11
N LEU A 55 0.11 -11.85 -3.80
CA LEU A 55 1.25 -12.24 -4.64
C LEU A 55 0.88 -13.15 -5.82
N GLN A 56 -0.33 -13.72 -5.85
CA GLN A 56 -0.71 -14.70 -6.87
C GLN A 56 -0.63 -14.15 -8.31
N GLU A 57 -1.21 -12.96 -8.55
CA GLU A 57 -1.17 -12.32 -9.87
C GLU A 57 0.26 -11.85 -10.24
N PRO A 58 1.00 -11.14 -9.36
CA PRO A 58 2.42 -10.84 -9.57
C PRO A 58 3.27 -12.05 -9.97
N LEU A 59 3.10 -13.18 -9.29
CA LEU A 59 3.87 -14.39 -9.54
C LEU A 59 3.61 -14.97 -10.93
N ILE A 60 2.34 -15.05 -11.34
CA ILE A 60 1.96 -15.53 -12.68
C ILE A 60 2.52 -14.59 -13.75
N HIS A 61 2.50 -13.28 -13.51
CA HIS A 61 3.04 -12.31 -14.45
C HIS A 61 4.56 -12.45 -14.63
N LEU A 62 5.31 -12.55 -13.52
CA LEU A 62 6.76 -12.75 -13.57
C LEU A 62 7.13 -14.06 -14.27
N LEU A 63 6.40 -15.15 -13.99
CA LEU A 63 6.58 -16.42 -14.67
C LEU A 63 6.35 -16.33 -16.17
N ARG A 64 5.27 -15.66 -16.58
CA ARG A 64 5.01 -15.43 -18.00
C ARG A 64 6.14 -14.62 -18.64
N ASN A 65 6.64 -13.57 -18.00
CA ASN A 65 7.76 -12.78 -18.53
C ASN A 65 9.03 -13.64 -18.69
N SER A 66 9.34 -14.48 -17.71
CA SER A 66 10.46 -15.43 -17.81
C SER A 66 10.24 -16.41 -18.96
N MET A 67 9.03 -16.93 -19.17
CA MET A 67 8.75 -17.87 -20.28
C MET A 67 8.69 -17.21 -21.66
N ASP A 68 8.04 -16.05 -21.80
CA ASP A 68 7.84 -15.34 -23.07
C ASP A 68 9.14 -14.70 -23.55
N HIS A 69 9.84 -13.99 -22.66
CA HIS A 69 10.96 -13.13 -23.00
C HIS A 69 12.31 -13.63 -22.46
N GLY A 70 12.33 -14.26 -21.29
CA GLY A 70 13.55 -14.77 -20.66
C GLY A 70 14.12 -16.00 -21.37
N ILE A 71 13.40 -17.13 -21.26
CA ILE A 71 13.79 -18.43 -21.80
C ILE A 71 13.78 -18.39 -23.33
N GLU A 72 14.86 -18.86 -23.93
CA GLU A 72 15.02 -18.99 -25.37
C GLU A 72 14.40 -20.30 -25.88
N ASP A 73 14.10 -20.39 -27.18
CA ASP A 73 13.64 -21.64 -27.79
C ASP A 73 14.75 -22.72 -27.79
N PRO A 74 14.40 -24.02 -27.89
CA PRO A 74 15.38 -25.10 -27.79
C PRO A 74 16.53 -25.01 -28.80
N GLN A 75 16.30 -24.47 -29.99
CA GLN A 75 17.34 -24.35 -31.02
C GLN A 75 18.33 -23.23 -30.67
N THR A 76 17.82 -22.07 -30.26
CA THR A 76 18.65 -20.97 -29.75
C THR A 76 19.47 -21.39 -28.53
N ARG A 77 18.89 -22.16 -27.59
CA ARG A 77 19.60 -22.66 -26.40
C ARG A 77 20.76 -23.58 -26.77
N ARG A 78 20.55 -24.52 -27.70
CA ARG A 78 21.62 -25.40 -28.21
C ARG A 78 22.76 -24.60 -28.86
N ASN A 79 22.44 -23.58 -29.65
CA ASN A 79 23.44 -22.71 -30.27
C ASN A 79 24.26 -21.92 -29.24
N GLN A 80 23.71 -21.70 -28.05
CA GLN A 80 24.37 -21.04 -26.92
C GLN A 80 25.01 -22.02 -25.91
N ASN A 81 25.08 -23.32 -26.24
CA ASN A 81 25.58 -24.38 -25.35
C ASN A 81 24.81 -24.51 -24.02
N LYS A 82 23.52 -24.18 -24.03
CA LYS A 82 22.61 -24.33 -22.88
C LYS A 82 21.75 -25.59 -23.04
N PRO A 83 21.30 -26.22 -21.94
CA PRO A 83 20.34 -27.34 -22.00
C PRO A 83 19.09 -26.95 -22.79
N SER A 84 18.51 -27.87 -23.58
CA SER A 84 17.33 -27.56 -24.39
C SER A 84 16.12 -27.15 -23.54
N GLN A 85 15.98 -27.78 -22.36
CA GLN A 85 15.03 -27.41 -21.35
C GLN A 85 15.57 -26.23 -20.52
N GLY A 86 14.86 -25.10 -20.52
CA GLY A 86 15.09 -23.98 -19.61
C GLY A 86 14.63 -24.30 -18.19
N THR A 87 15.20 -23.63 -17.21
CA THR A 87 14.86 -23.83 -15.79
C THR A 87 14.36 -22.53 -15.18
N ILE A 88 13.23 -22.60 -14.48
CA ILE A 88 12.76 -21.56 -13.59
C ILE A 88 12.76 -22.11 -12.17
N VAL A 89 13.39 -21.38 -11.25
CA VAL A 89 13.43 -21.68 -9.82
C VAL A 89 12.60 -20.65 -9.08
N ILE A 90 11.62 -21.10 -8.31
CA ILE A 90 10.92 -20.27 -7.34
C ILE A 90 11.35 -20.71 -5.96
N GLN A 91 11.95 -19.78 -5.21
CA GLN A 91 12.37 -20.04 -3.85
C GLN A 91 11.70 -19.04 -2.89
N ALA A 92 11.03 -19.61 -1.90
CA ALA A 92 10.52 -18.87 -0.75
C ALA A 92 11.51 -19.02 0.42
N SER A 93 11.73 -17.93 1.15
CA SER A 93 12.50 -17.93 2.40
C SER A 93 11.96 -16.87 3.36
N VAL A 94 12.40 -16.94 4.61
CA VAL A 94 12.18 -15.86 5.61
C VAL A 94 13.54 -15.41 6.07
N ASP A 95 13.87 -14.14 5.84
CA ASP A 95 15.11 -13.50 6.26
C ASP A 95 14.80 -12.24 7.06
N ASN A 96 15.44 -12.08 8.23
CA ASN A 96 15.31 -10.89 9.08
C ASN A 96 13.86 -10.39 9.29
N SER A 97 12.92 -11.30 9.57
CA SER A 97 11.48 -11.01 9.72
C SER A 97 10.78 -10.52 8.44
N SER A 98 11.35 -10.77 7.27
CA SER A 98 10.75 -10.51 5.96
C SER A 98 10.56 -11.82 5.22
N PHE A 99 9.40 -11.97 4.59
CA PHE A 99 9.18 -12.99 3.59
C PHE A 99 9.89 -12.59 2.29
N VAL A 100 10.70 -13.48 1.75
CA VAL A 100 11.41 -13.29 0.50
C VAL A 100 10.96 -14.36 -0.49
N LEU A 101 10.55 -13.93 -1.68
CA LEU A 101 10.22 -14.80 -2.80
C LEU A 101 11.11 -14.44 -3.98
N THR A 102 11.99 -15.36 -4.37
CA THR A 102 12.83 -15.20 -5.55
C THR A 102 12.27 -16.03 -6.72
N ILE A 103 12.29 -15.44 -7.91
CA ILE A 103 11.95 -16.09 -9.17
C ILE A 103 13.16 -15.93 -10.07
N GLU A 104 13.87 -17.02 -10.32
CA GLU A 104 15.07 -17.07 -11.14
C GLU A 104 14.82 -17.89 -12.41
N ASP A 105 15.29 -17.39 -13.55
CA ASP A 105 15.33 -18.13 -14.81
C ASP A 105 16.76 -18.18 -15.34
N ASP A 106 17.08 -19.26 -16.06
CA ASP A 106 18.37 -19.44 -16.74
C ASP A 106 18.34 -18.95 -18.20
N GLY A 107 17.52 -17.94 -18.49
CA GLY A 107 17.28 -17.43 -19.83
C GLY A 107 18.37 -16.51 -20.38
N ARG A 108 17.98 -15.65 -21.32
CA ARG A 108 18.92 -14.75 -22.02
C ARG A 108 19.39 -13.57 -21.16
N GLY A 109 18.81 -13.39 -19.98
CA GLY A 109 18.95 -12.18 -19.18
C GLY A 109 18.17 -10.99 -19.74
N ILE A 110 18.33 -9.84 -19.07
CA ILE A 110 17.66 -8.59 -19.41
C ILE A 110 18.67 -7.66 -20.09
N ASP A 111 18.29 -7.09 -21.23
CA ASP A 111 19.14 -6.18 -21.99
C ASP A 111 19.09 -4.75 -21.40
N LYS A 112 20.10 -4.41 -20.60
CA LYS A 112 20.23 -3.11 -19.94
C LYS A 112 20.34 -1.96 -20.94
N ASP A 113 21.06 -2.17 -22.05
CA ASP A 113 21.30 -1.13 -23.05
C ASP A 113 19.98 -0.78 -23.75
N GLN A 114 19.16 -1.78 -24.06
CA GLN A 114 17.82 -1.57 -24.61
C GLN A 114 16.91 -0.82 -23.63
N ILE A 115 16.97 -1.15 -22.34
CA ILE A 115 16.19 -0.45 -21.30
C ILE A 115 16.62 1.00 -21.19
N LEU A 116 17.92 1.27 -21.06
CA LEU A 116 18.43 2.62 -20.90
C LEU A 116 18.09 3.49 -22.12
N LYS A 117 18.28 2.96 -23.34
CA LYS A 117 17.89 3.66 -24.57
C LYS A 117 16.41 4.04 -24.55
N LYS A 118 15.54 3.09 -24.21
CA LYS A 118 14.08 3.34 -24.16
C LYS A 118 13.69 4.28 -23.02
N ALA A 119 14.41 4.26 -21.90
CA ALA A 119 14.23 5.19 -20.80
C ALA A 119 14.60 6.63 -21.20
N ILE A 120 15.67 6.80 -21.99
CA ILE A 120 16.06 8.11 -22.56
C ILE A 120 14.98 8.59 -23.55
N ASP A 121 14.54 7.73 -24.47
CA ASP A 121 13.51 8.07 -25.46
C ASP A 121 12.18 8.50 -24.82
N LYS A 122 11.87 7.95 -23.63
CA LYS A 122 10.68 8.29 -22.84
C LYS A 122 10.88 9.45 -21.86
N GLY A 123 12.06 10.06 -21.81
CA GLY A 123 12.40 11.14 -20.88
C GLY A 123 12.50 10.72 -19.41
N LEU A 124 12.64 9.42 -19.13
CA LEU A 124 12.83 8.87 -17.77
C LEU A 124 14.31 8.86 -17.35
N ALA A 125 15.22 8.82 -18.32
CA ALA A 125 16.66 8.87 -18.12
C ALA A 125 17.27 10.01 -18.97
N ARG A 126 18.45 10.48 -18.56
CA ARG A 126 19.23 11.47 -19.31
C ARG A 126 20.44 10.79 -19.93
N GLN A 127 20.80 11.21 -21.14
CA GLN A 127 21.92 10.64 -21.88
C GLN A 127 23.29 11.02 -21.30
N ASP A 128 23.38 12.10 -20.52
CA ASP A 128 24.60 12.66 -19.94
C ASP A 128 24.96 12.06 -18.56
N ARG A 129 24.27 11.01 -18.14
CA ARG A 129 24.44 10.39 -16.83
C ARG A 129 24.69 8.89 -16.95
N ASP A 130 25.68 8.41 -16.21
CA ASP A 130 25.88 6.98 -15.98
C ASP A 130 24.91 6.48 -14.91
N TYR A 131 24.32 5.31 -15.17
CA TYR A 131 23.36 4.65 -14.28
C TYR A 131 23.91 3.33 -13.79
N THR A 132 23.60 2.98 -12.54
CA THR A 132 23.87 1.62 -12.06
C THR A 132 22.90 0.62 -12.67
N ASP A 133 23.26 -0.66 -12.65
CA ASP A 133 22.37 -1.75 -13.09
C ASP A 133 21.01 -1.72 -12.41
N GLU A 134 21.00 -1.46 -11.10
CA GLU A 134 19.79 -1.36 -10.29
C GLU A 134 18.90 -0.20 -10.74
N GLU A 135 19.49 0.96 -11.05
CA GLU A 135 18.76 2.11 -11.58
C GLU A 135 18.17 1.82 -12.96
N ILE A 136 18.95 1.19 -13.84
CA ILE A 136 18.49 0.81 -15.18
C ILE A 136 17.29 -0.14 -15.08
N TYR A 137 17.40 -1.20 -14.28
CA TYR A 137 16.29 -2.12 -14.08
C TYR A 137 15.09 -1.47 -13.38
N GLY A 138 15.33 -0.46 -12.54
CA GLY A 138 14.29 0.35 -11.92
C GLY A 138 13.33 0.99 -12.92
N PHE A 139 13.80 1.35 -14.13
CA PHE A 139 12.94 1.92 -15.18
C PHE A 139 11.86 0.94 -15.66
N LEU A 140 12.07 -0.37 -15.54
CA LEU A 140 11.05 -1.39 -15.89
C LEU A 140 9.78 -1.27 -15.04
N PHE A 141 9.86 -0.65 -13.86
CA PHE A 141 8.70 -0.42 -12.98
C PHE A 141 7.96 0.89 -13.27
N ALA A 142 8.43 1.71 -14.22
CA ALA A 142 7.74 2.93 -14.61
C ALA A 142 6.44 2.60 -15.37
N SER A 143 5.41 3.41 -15.17
CA SER A 143 4.10 3.12 -15.77
C SER A 143 4.17 3.16 -17.29
N GLY A 144 3.58 2.14 -17.93
CA GLY A 144 3.62 1.99 -19.39
C GLY A 144 5.03 1.72 -19.95
N PHE A 145 6.01 1.38 -19.10
CA PHE A 145 7.31 0.91 -19.57
C PHE A 145 7.20 -0.54 -20.03
N SER A 146 7.62 -0.79 -21.26
CA SER A 146 7.74 -2.13 -21.85
C SER A 146 8.89 -2.05 -22.84
N THR A 147 9.74 -3.06 -22.92
CA THR A 147 10.84 -3.12 -23.90
C THR A 147 10.37 -3.59 -25.28
N ALA A 148 9.19 -4.23 -25.38
CA ALA A 148 8.64 -4.69 -26.65
C ALA A 148 8.38 -3.52 -27.63
N GLU A 149 8.74 -3.71 -28.89
CA GLU A 149 8.48 -2.75 -29.99
C GLU A 149 7.01 -2.78 -30.43
N THR A 150 6.32 -3.91 -30.21
CA THR A 150 4.90 -4.09 -30.51
C THR A 150 4.09 -4.19 -29.22
N ILE A 151 2.95 -3.47 -29.18
CA ILE A 151 1.93 -3.68 -28.16
C ILE A 151 1.31 -5.05 -28.47
N SER A 152 1.70 -6.10 -27.77
CA SER A 152 1.06 -7.40 -27.95
C SER A 152 -0.36 -7.34 -27.38
N ASN A 153 -1.36 -7.58 -28.24
CA ASN A 153 -2.79 -7.56 -27.90
C ASN A 153 -3.23 -8.66 -26.90
N VAL A 154 -2.29 -9.39 -26.28
CA VAL A 154 -2.58 -10.49 -25.35
C VAL A 154 -2.56 -10.02 -23.87
N SER A 155 -2.06 -8.81 -23.60
CA SER A 155 -2.03 -8.23 -22.24
C SER A 155 -3.18 -7.26 -21.95
N GLY A 156 -4.37 -7.51 -22.54
CA GLY A 156 -5.59 -6.67 -22.49
C GLY A 156 -6.19 -6.36 -21.10
N ARG A 157 -5.43 -6.49 -20.02
CA ARG A 157 -5.76 -6.01 -18.66
C ARG A 157 -4.77 -4.99 -18.09
N GLY A 158 -3.75 -4.58 -18.85
CA GLY A 158 -2.80 -3.55 -18.40
C GLY A 158 -1.88 -3.98 -17.25
N VAL A 159 -1.52 -5.27 -17.19
CA VAL A 159 -0.62 -5.79 -16.15
C VAL A 159 0.81 -5.75 -16.69
N GLY A 160 1.57 -4.73 -16.31
CA GLY A 160 3.02 -4.65 -16.51
C GLY A 160 3.79 -4.90 -15.21
N LEU A 161 5.12 -4.81 -15.29
CA LEU A 161 6.00 -4.82 -14.11
C LEU A 161 5.69 -3.64 -13.16
N ASP A 162 5.06 -2.57 -13.67
CA ASP A 162 4.49 -1.50 -12.85
C ASP A 162 3.40 -2.00 -11.89
N SER A 163 2.44 -2.81 -12.36
CA SER A 163 1.39 -3.41 -11.52
C SER A 163 1.95 -4.34 -10.44
N VAL A 164 2.97 -5.13 -10.81
CA VAL A 164 3.73 -5.96 -9.86
C VAL A 164 4.35 -5.07 -8.78
N SER A 165 5.11 -4.05 -9.18
CA SER A 165 5.76 -3.12 -8.26
C SER A 165 4.76 -2.41 -7.33
N HIS A 166 3.63 -1.95 -7.85
CA HIS A 166 2.57 -1.32 -7.05
C HIS A 166 1.98 -2.29 -6.02
N THR A 167 1.75 -3.55 -6.39
CA THR A 167 1.23 -4.56 -5.47
C THR A 167 2.23 -4.85 -4.35
N ILE A 168 3.52 -4.99 -4.67
CA ILE A 168 4.58 -5.19 -3.68
C ILE A 168 4.72 -3.99 -2.74
N LYS A 169 4.73 -2.76 -3.28
CA LYS A 169 4.75 -1.53 -2.47
C LYS A 169 3.55 -1.41 -1.54
N ARG A 170 2.35 -1.81 -2.00
CA ARG A 170 1.13 -1.82 -1.18
C ARG A 170 1.24 -2.77 0.03
N LEU A 171 1.99 -3.87 -0.13
CA LEU A 171 2.30 -4.80 0.96
C LEU A 171 3.44 -4.30 1.88
N GLY A 172 3.95 -3.09 1.67
CA GLY A 172 5.11 -2.56 2.41
C GLY A 172 6.44 -3.17 1.97
N GLY A 173 6.46 -3.89 0.84
CA GLY A 173 7.63 -4.58 0.33
C GLY A 173 8.41 -3.80 -0.73
N LYS A 174 9.46 -4.46 -1.24
CA LYS A 174 10.26 -4.03 -2.38
C LYS A 174 10.46 -5.17 -3.39
N ILE A 175 10.71 -4.80 -4.63
CA ILE A 175 11.06 -5.70 -5.73
C ILE A 175 12.43 -5.27 -6.28
N GLU A 176 13.33 -6.23 -6.43
CA GLU A 176 14.68 -6.03 -6.96
C GLU A 176 14.91 -6.98 -8.14
N ILE A 177 15.73 -6.55 -9.09
CA ILE A 177 16.06 -7.32 -10.30
C ILE A 177 17.57 -7.48 -10.35
N GLN A 178 18.01 -8.72 -10.52
CA GLN A 178 19.38 -9.07 -10.83
C GLN A 178 19.37 -9.82 -12.14
N SER A 179 20.21 -9.45 -13.10
CA SER A 179 20.27 -10.19 -14.36
C SER A 179 21.63 -10.04 -15.01
N THR A 180 22.08 -11.13 -15.64
CA THR A 180 23.31 -11.20 -16.40
C THR A 180 23.00 -11.73 -17.79
N LYS A 181 23.41 -10.99 -18.82
CA LYS A 181 23.19 -11.36 -20.23
C LYS A 181 23.74 -12.76 -20.52
N GLY A 182 22.89 -13.59 -21.13
CA GLY A 182 23.15 -15.00 -21.46
C GLY A 182 23.05 -15.98 -20.29
N LYS A 183 23.01 -15.52 -19.03
CA LYS A 183 22.96 -16.38 -17.83
C LYS A 183 21.60 -16.43 -17.15
N GLY A 184 20.75 -15.43 -17.39
CA GLY A 184 19.40 -15.40 -16.85
C GLY A 184 19.09 -14.19 -15.99
N SER A 185 17.98 -14.26 -15.28
CA SER A 185 17.43 -13.16 -14.49
C SER A 185 16.83 -13.67 -13.20
N GLN A 186 16.87 -12.85 -12.16
CA GLN A 186 16.28 -13.10 -10.86
C GLN A 186 15.47 -11.88 -10.42
N PHE A 187 14.20 -12.09 -10.12
CA PHE A 187 13.36 -11.15 -9.41
C PHE A 187 13.32 -11.52 -7.94
N CYS A 188 13.64 -10.57 -7.06
CA CYS A 188 13.57 -10.75 -5.61
C CYS A 188 12.43 -9.90 -5.05
N LEU A 189 11.41 -10.54 -4.49
CA LEU A 189 10.29 -9.89 -3.82
C LEU A 189 10.51 -9.98 -2.32
N THR A 190 10.66 -8.85 -1.63
CA THR A 190 10.78 -8.81 -0.17
C THR A 190 9.55 -8.15 0.42
N VAL A 191 8.84 -8.84 1.30
CA VAL A 191 7.65 -8.32 2.00
C VAL A 191 7.86 -8.52 3.51
N PRO A 192 7.81 -7.46 4.34
CA PRO A 192 7.94 -7.60 5.79
C PRO A 192 6.84 -8.52 6.35
N GLN A 193 7.21 -9.54 7.13
CA GLN A 193 6.29 -10.58 7.63
C GLN A 193 5.17 -10.01 8.53
N ASN A 194 5.36 -8.80 9.06
CA ASN A 194 4.45 -8.12 9.99
C ASN A 194 3.67 -6.95 9.38
N GLU A 195 3.89 -6.60 8.10
CA GLU A 195 3.22 -5.44 7.47
C GLU A 195 2.02 -5.80 6.58
N GLY A 196 1.62 -7.09 6.55
CA GLY A 196 0.55 -7.60 5.68
C GLY A 196 -0.81 -6.90 5.78
N VAL A 197 -1.05 -6.14 6.86
CA VAL A 197 -1.93 -4.97 6.81
C VAL A 197 -1.45 -3.97 7.88
N LYS A 198 -0.97 -2.78 7.49
CA LYS A 198 -0.55 -1.77 8.48
C LYS A 198 -1.72 -1.38 9.36
N THR A 199 -1.75 -1.89 10.58
CA THR A 199 -2.64 -1.37 11.60
C THR A 199 -2.21 0.06 11.91
N ARG A 200 -3.20 0.94 12.03
CA ARG A 200 -3.03 2.28 12.56
C ARG A 200 -3.59 2.28 13.96
N ARG A 201 -2.90 2.97 14.86
CA ARG A 201 -3.45 3.26 16.16
C ARG A 201 -4.48 4.37 16.00
N LEU A 202 -5.74 4.04 16.24
CA LEU A 202 -6.89 4.91 16.05
C LEU A 202 -7.50 5.25 17.41
N ILE A 203 -7.92 6.50 17.57
CA ILE A 203 -8.75 6.95 18.68
C ILE A 203 -10.20 6.99 18.21
N LEU A 204 -11.07 6.27 18.93
CA LEU A 204 -12.51 6.29 18.68
C LEU A 204 -13.15 7.42 19.46
N LEU A 205 -13.95 8.20 18.75
CA LEU A 205 -14.70 9.32 19.29
C LEU A 205 -16.18 9.25 18.90
N VAL A 206 -17.03 9.83 19.75
CA VAL A 206 -18.48 9.89 19.57
C VAL A 206 -18.91 11.35 19.48
N CYS A 207 -19.74 11.66 18.48
CA CYS A 207 -20.41 12.95 18.32
C CYS A 207 -21.87 12.69 17.90
N ALA A 208 -22.84 13.26 18.60
CA ALA A 208 -24.27 13.09 18.37
C ALA A 208 -24.68 11.61 18.16
N ASN A 209 -24.25 10.72 19.08
CA ASN A 209 -24.44 9.26 19.02
C ASN A 209 -23.81 8.54 17.81
N GLN A 210 -23.05 9.23 16.96
CA GLN A 210 -22.32 8.64 15.84
C GLN A 210 -20.85 8.40 16.21
N GLN A 211 -20.30 7.25 15.81
CA GLN A 211 -18.89 6.92 16.02
C GLN A 211 -18.02 7.33 14.82
N PHE A 212 -16.86 7.90 15.12
CA PHE A 212 -15.79 8.19 14.18
C PHE A 212 -14.45 7.73 14.73
N ALA A 213 -13.45 7.65 13.87
CA ALA A 213 -12.07 7.36 14.24
C ALA A 213 -11.10 8.40 13.64
N ILE A 214 -10.04 8.70 14.37
CA ILE A 214 -8.90 9.51 13.93
C ILE A 214 -7.61 8.77 14.22
N LYS A 215 -6.53 9.06 13.49
CA LYS A 215 -5.22 8.44 13.76
C LYS A 215 -4.62 9.10 15.00
N GLU A 216 -4.16 8.29 15.94
CA GLU A 216 -3.50 8.76 17.17
C GLU A 216 -2.27 9.63 16.84
N SER A 217 -1.55 9.31 15.76
CA SER A 217 -0.40 10.09 15.29
C SER A 217 -0.72 11.54 14.91
N GLU A 218 -1.99 11.88 14.70
CA GLU A 218 -2.44 13.24 14.38
C GLU A 218 -2.94 13.99 15.62
N VAL A 219 -3.02 13.32 16.78
CA VAL A 219 -3.52 13.87 18.04
C VAL A 219 -2.35 14.37 18.88
N LEU A 220 -2.38 15.65 19.24
CA LEU A 220 -1.44 16.22 20.21
C LEU A 220 -1.87 15.91 21.64
N GLU A 221 -3.16 16.14 21.93
CA GLU A 221 -3.70 15.96 23.27
C GLU A 221 -5.23 15.92 23.27
N ILE A 222 -5.79 15.43 24.37
CA ILE A 222 -7.23 15.40 24.63
C ILE A 222 -7.48 16.24 25.88
N VAL A 223 -8.29 17.28 25.73
CA VAL A 223 -8.60 18.25 26.79
C VAL A 223 -10.04 18.06 27.23
N ASP A 224 -10.25 17.95 28.54
CA ASP A 224 -11.61 17.96 29.09
C ASP A 224 -12.26 19.32 28.83
N SER A 225 -13.51 19.32 28.39
CA SER A 225 -14.31 20.53 28.18
C SER A 225 -14.30 21.49 29.38
N ALA A 226 -14.24 20.96 30.61
CA ALA A 226 -14.20 21.78 31.82
C ALA A 226 -12.90 22.59 31.98
N LYS A 227 -11.84 22.23 31.25
CA LYS A 227 -10.56 22.95 31.24
C LYS A 227 -10.44 23.93 30.08
N LEU A 228 -11.44 24.00 29.20
CA LEU A 228 -11.50 24.99 28.14
C LEU A 228 -12.01 26.30 28.71
N GLY A 229 -11.42 27.41 28.27
CA GLY A 229 -11.91 28.75 28.62
C GLY A 229 -13.15 29.13 27.83
N VAL A 230 -13.30 30.42 27.53
CA VAL A 230 -14.45 30.94 26.77
C VAL A 230 -14.56 30.24 25.41
N LEU A 231 -15.70 29.58 25.18
CA LEU A 231 -16.08 28.98 23.90
C LEU A 231 -16.98 29.95 23.15
N LYS A 232 -16.47 30.58 22.09
CA LYS A 232 -17.32 31.36 21.16
C LYS A 232 -17.82 30.45 20.06
N GLN A 233 -19.00 29.85 20.28
CA GLN A 233 -19.58 28.86 19.38
C GLN A 233 -19.94 29.40 17.99
N SER A 234 -20.18 30.71 17.86
CA SER A 234 -20.42 31.39 16.57
C SER A 234 -19.16 31.47 15.71
N ASP A 235 -18.01 31.58 16.35
CA ASP A 235 -16.74 31.89 15.68
C ASP A 235 -15.89 30.63 15.49
N GLY A 236 -16.23 29.53 16.18
CA GLY A 236 -15.48 28.27 16.12
C GLY A 236 -14.13 28.35 16.84
N ILE A 237 -14.08 29.10 17.95
CA ILE A 237 -12.85 29.45 18.65
C ILE A 237 -12.99 29.14 20.15
N ALA A 238 -11.93 28.59 20.75
CA ALA A 238 -11.80 28.33 22.18
C ALA A 238 -10.51 28.94 22.75
N MET A 239 -10.56 29.34 24.02
CA MET A 239 -9.34 29.64 24.78
C MET A 239 -8.70 28.37 25.32
N TYR A 240 -7.42 28.18 25.03
CA TYR A 240 -6.62 27.02 25.39
C TYR A 240 -5.19 27.43 25.81
N ARG A 241 -4.84 27.20 27.09
CA ARG A 241 -3.53 27.57 27.68
C ARG A 241 -3.06 28.97 27.26
N ASP A 242 -3.90 29.97 27.49
CA ASP A 242 -3.65 31.38 27.18
C ASP A 242 -3.48 31.71 25.69
N SER A 243 -3.78 30.76 24.80
CA SER A 243 -3.79 30.94 23.35
C SER A 243 -5.17 30.66 22.76
N VAL A 244 -5.43 31.28 21.61
CA VAL A 244 -6.67 31.08 20.86
C VAL A 244 -6.52 29.85 19.96
N ILE A 245 -7.46 28.89 20.04
CA ILE A 245 -7.49 27.73 19.15
C ILE A 245 -8.82 27.64 18.40
N SER A 246 -8.75 27.51 17.08
CA SER A 246 -9.92 27.20 16.26
C SER A 246 -10.30 25.72 16.41
N TYR A 247 -11.59 25.42 16.40
CA TYR A 247 -12.08 24.05 16.46
C TYR A 247 -13.17 23.77 15.42
N LEU A 248 -13.30 22.50 15.05
CA LEU A 248 -14.39 22.01 14.21
C LEU A 248 -15.46 21.33 15.07
N ASN A 249 -16.70 21.68 14.79
CA ASN A 249 -17.86 20.99 15.33
C ASN A 249 -18.35 19.96 14.31
N LEU A 250 -18.07 18.67 14.56
CA LEU A 250 -18.43 17.58 13.66
C LEU A 250 -19.95 17.40 13.51
N VAL A 251 -20.73 17.77 14.54
CA VAL A 251 -22.21 17.72 14.51
C VAL A 251 -22.74 18.69 13.46
N LYS A 252 -22.25 19.94 13.48
CA LYS A 252 -22.61 20.96 12.48
C LYS A 252 -22.08 20.59 11.10
N LEU A 253 -20.83 20.14 11.01
CA LEU A 253 -20.18 19.80 9.74
C LEU A 253 -20.92 18.70 8.98
N PHE A 254 -21.29 17.62 9.67
CA PHE A 254 -21.95 16.47 9.05
C PHE A 254 -23.48 16.51 9.18
N GLN A 255 -24.05 17.63 9.65
CA GLN A 255 -25.49 17.81 9.86
C GLN A 255 -26.11 16.64 10.64
N LEU A 256 -25.44 16.23 11.71
CA LEU A 256 -25.86 15.09 12.52
C LEU A 256 -27.11 15.45 13.32
N ASN A 257 -28.11 14.57 13.31
CA ASN A 257 -29.31 14.74 14.13
C ASN A 257 -28.97 14.58 15.61
N SER A 258 -28.80 15.71 16.31
CA SER A 258 -28.71 15.68 17.78
C SER A 258 -30.11 15.63 18.37
N LEU A 259 -30.43 14.55 19.09
CA LEU A 259 -31.71 14.40 19.82
C LEU A 259 -31.81 15.36 21.02
N ASN A 260 -30.69 15.94 21.47
CA ASN A 260 -30.63 16.88 22.58
C ASN A 260 -30.08 18.23 22.10
N GLN A 261 -30.88 19.30 22.26
CA GLN A 261 -30.55 20.67 21.84
C GLN A 261 -29.49 21.35 22.73
N ALA A 262 -29.05 20.71 23.81
CA ALA A 262 -27.89 21.16 24.59
C ALA A 262 -26.62 20.47 24.05
N GLU A 263 -25.91 21.14 23.15
CA GLU A 263 -24.57 20.74 22.67
C GLU A 263 -23.58 20.67 23.84
N THR A 264 -23.57 19.57 24.58
CA THR A 264 -22.69 19.32 25.73
C THR A 264 -21.53 18.43 25.31
N PHE A 265 -20.56 19.03 24.62
CA PHE A 265 -19.28 18.39 24.34
C PHE A 265 -18.54 18.17 25.66
N LYS A 266 -17.94 16.99 25.84
CA LYS A 266 -17.21 16.66 27.08
C LYS A 266 -15.70 16.76 26.91
N ALA A 267 -15.21 16.74 25.68
CA ALA A 267 -13.79 16.88 25.40
C ALA A 267 -13.55 17.62 24.08
N MET A 268 -12.34 18.17 23.97
CA MET A 268 -11.76 18.64 22.72
C MET A 268 -10.50 17.83 22.43
N VAL A 269 -10.43 17.27 21.22
CA VAL A 269 -9.20 16.63 20.74
C VAL A 269 -8.40 17.65 19.96
N ILE A 270 -7.21 18.00 20.46
CA ILE A 270 -6.29 18.88 19.74
C ILE A 270 -5.50 18.03 18.77
N VAL A 271 -5.60 18.37 17.49
CA VAL A 271 -4.93 17.67 16.40
C VAL A 271 -3.95 18.60 15.68
N GLN A 272 -2.90 18.02 15.12
CA GLN A 272 -1.91 18.74 14.33
C GLN A 272 -1.73 18.08 12.97
N ILE A 273 -1.93 18.88 11.92
CA ILE A 273 -1.68 18.49 10.54
C ILE A 273 -0.63 19.44 9.97
N LYS A 274 0.59 18.93 9.77
CA LYS A 274 1.77 19.74 9.42
C LYS A 274 1.98 20.83 10.47
N THR A 275 1.84 22.11 10.09
CA THR A 275 1.98 23.28 10.96
C THR A 275 0.64 23.77 11.52
N ILE A 276 -0.49 23.25 11.04
CA ILE A 276 -1.83 23.71 11.43
C ILE A 276 -2.30 22.90 12.64
N ARG A 277 -2.75 23.59 13.69
CA ARG A 277 -3.35 23.03 14.89
C ARG A 277 -4.80 23.46 15.01
N PHE A 278 -5.67 22.53 15.38
CA PHE A 278 -7.09 22.83 15.61
C PHE A 278 -7.71 21.79 16.55
N GLY A 279 -8.84 22.14 17.14
CA GLY A 279 -9.62 21.26 18.01
C GLY A 279 -10.72 20.50 17.26
N LEU A 280 -11.07 19.31 17.75
CA LEU A 280 -12.32 18.62 17.41
C LEU A 280 -13.17 18.51 18.67
N LEU A 281 -14.37 19.10 18.66
CA LEU A 281 -15.31 18.92 19.77
C LEU A 281 -15.99 17.57 19.68
N VAL A 282 -15.96 16.82 20.79
CA VAL A 282 -16.49 15.46 20.87
C VAL A 282 -17.28 15.25 22.16
N ASP A 283 -18.29 14.39 22.09
CA ASP A 283 -19.12 14.04 23.25
C ASP A 283 -18.38 13.06 24.16
N LYS A 284 -17.59 12.16 23.56
CA LYS A 284 -16.85 11.13 24.29
C LYS A 284 -15.69 10.58 23.49
N ILE A 285 -14.58 10.33 24.18
CA ILE A 285 -13.52 9.42 23.73
C ILE A 285 -13.82 8.02 24.25
N VAL A 286 -13.86 7.05 23.36
CA VAL A 286 -14.25 5.68 23.69
C VAL A 286 -13.04 4.86 24.12
N GLN A 287 -12.10 4.68 23.19
CA GLN A 287 -10.90 3.86 23.37
C GLN A 287 -9.90 4.13 22.26
N THR A 288 -8.66 3.68 22.47
CA THR A 288 -7.64 3.55 21.43
C THR A 288 -7.55 2.10 20.99
N LEU A 289 -7.40 1.85 19.68
CA LEU A 289 -7.24 0.50 19.14
C LEU A 289 -6.34 0.48 17.92
N ASP A 290 -5.71 -0.66 17.68
CA ASP A 290 -4.95 -0.93 16.46
C ASP A 290 -5.86 -1.60 15.44
N ALA A 291 -6.06 -0.95 14.29
CA ALA A 291 -6.88 -1.53 13.23
C ALA A 291 -6.47 -1.11 11.83
N VAL A 292 -6.94 -1.91 10.88
CA VAL A 292 -6.79 -1.70 9.44
C VAL A 292 -7.82 -0.67 8.98
N ILE A 293 -7.37 0.30 8.20
CA ILE A 293 -8.24 1.22 7.47
C ILE A 293 -8.53 0.61 6.11
N GLU A 294 -9.80 0.29 5.83
CA GLU A 294 -10.25 -0.23 4.55
C GLU A 294 -10.81 0.90 3.66
N PRO A 295 -10.62 0.83 2.33
CA PRO A 295 -11.23 1.79 1.41
C PRO A 295 -12.76 1.79 1.51
N ILE A 296 -13.38 2.97 1.42
CA ILE A 296 -14.85 3.08 1.36
C ILE A 296 -15.34 2.50 0.05
N GLN A 297 -16.03 1.37 0.11
CA GLN A 297 -16.57 0.69 -1.08
C GLN A 297 -17.69 1.48 -1.77
N ASN A 298 -18.40 2.33 -1.03
CA ASN A 298 -19.46 3.17 -1.57
C ASN A 298 -18.89 4.40 -2.31
N LYS A 299 -19.01 4.41 -3.64
CA LYS A 299 -18.51 5.47 -4.52
C LYS A 299 -18.99 6.89 -4.16
N LYS A 300 -20.23 7.05 -3.65
CA LYS A 300 -20.76 8.37 -3.26
C LYS A 300 -20.09 8.91 -1.99
N LEU A 301 -19.81 8.04 -1.02
CA LEU A 301 -19.10 8.41 0.22
C LEU A 301 -17.60 8.63 -0.03
N ASN A 302 -17.01 7.88 -0.97
CA ASN A 302 -15.62 8.04 -1.38
C ASN A 302 -15.36 9.40 -2.09
N GLN A 303 -16.39 10.04 -2.67
CA GLN A 303 -16.26 11.36 -3.29
C GLN A 303 -16.15 12.51 -2.30
N ASN A 304 -16.64 12.34 -1.05
CA ASN A 304 -16.77 13.45 -0.11
C ASN A 304 -15.46 13.92 0.54
N GLN A 305 -14.31 13.30 0.23
CA GLN A 305 -12.95 13.66 0.70
C GLN A 305 -12.72 13.76 2.22
N PHE A 306 -13.76 13.84 3.06
CA PHE A 306 -13.70 13.98 4.51
C PHE A 306 -13.35 12.70 5.24
N PHE A 307 -13.33 11.56 4.56
CA PHE A 307 -13.04 10.25 5.13
C PHE A 307 -11.88 9.58 4.39
N GLU A 308 -10.96 8.98 5.13
CA GLU A 308 -9.83 8.20 4.58
C GLU A 308 -10.22 6.74 4.32
N GLY A 309 -11.21 6.24 5.07
CA GLY A 309 -11.62 4.85 4.99
C GLY A 309 -12.65 4.47 6.06
N THR A 310 -12.83 3.16 6.23
CA THR A 310 -13.64 2.56 7.29
C THR A 310 -12.84 1.58 8.12
N VAL A 311 -13.19 1.43 9.38
CA VAL A 311 -12.71 0.38 10.27
C VAL A 311 -13.89 -0.44 10.79
N ALA A 312 -13.79 -1.77 10.71
CA ALA A 312 -14.76 -2.68 11.29
C ALA A 312 -14.32 -3.10 12.70
N ILE A 313 -15.22 -2.99 13.68
CA ILE A 313 -14.97 -3.43 15.06
C ILE A 313 -16.02 -4.47 15.45
N GLY A 314 -15.64 -5.74 15.43
CA GLY A 314 -16.53 -6.85 15.75
C GLY A 314 -17.74 -6.91 14.81
N SER A 315 -18.93 -7.12 15.36
CA SER A 315 -20.21 -7.19 14.62
C SER A 315 -20.92 -5.84 14.44
N LYS A 316 -20.26 -4.72 14.78
CA LYS A 316 -20.87 -3.39 14.69
C LYS A 316 -20.76 -2.83 13.27
N ALA A 317 -21.62 -1.85 12.99
CA ALA A 317 -21.52 -1.05 11.77
C ALA A 317 -20.10 -0.48 11.59
N PRO A 318 -19.62 -0.35 10.34
CA PRO A 318 -18.30 0.20 10.06
C PRO A 318 -18.19 1.63 10.57
N ILE A 319 -17.07 1.94 11.19
CA ILE A 319 -16.75 3.28 11.72
C ILE A 319 -15.96 4.03 10.67
N LEU A 320 -16.35 5.28 10.40
CA LEU A 320 -15.66 6.14 9.44
C LEU A 320 -14.39 6.72 10.04
N VAL A 321 -13.29 6.64 9.31
CA VAL A 321 -12.00 7.24 9.67
C VAL A 321 -11.91 8.62 9.02
N LEU A 322 -11.80 9.68 9.82
CA LEU A 322 -11.76 11.06 9.34
C LEU A 322 -10.45 11.35 8.62
N ASN A 323 -10.54 12.04 7.48
CA ASN A 323 -9.41 12.60 6.79
C ASN A 323 -9.18 14.05 7.25
N LEU A 324 -8.41 14.19 8.33
CA LEU A 324 -8.14 15.50 8.96
C LEU A 324 -7.45 16.48 8.00
N LYS A 325 -6.65 16.00 7.05
CA LYS A 325 -6.00 16.85 6.04
C LYS A 325 -7.01 17.56 5.16
N ASN A 326 -8.00 16.82 4.67
CA ASN A 326 -9.04 17.38 3.80
C ASN A 326 -10.05 18.22 4.57
N LEU A 327 -10.32 17.86 5.84
CA LEU A 327 -11.14 18.68 6.73
C LEU A 327 -10.52 20.06 6.95
N VAL A 328 -9.21 20.14 7.19
CA VAL A 328 -8.49 21.41 7.29
C VAL A 328 -8.51 22.19 5.98
N ALA A 329 -8.32 21.53 4.84
CA ALA A 329 -8.32 22.21 3.54
C ALA A 329 -9.63 22.96 3.28
N VAL A 330 -10.77 22.33 3.58
CA VAL A 330 -12.11 22.93 3.40
C VAL A 330 -12.38 24.04 4.43
N TYR A 331 -11.81 23.96 5.63
CA TYR A 331 -12.04 24.93 6.72
C TYR A 331 -10.95 25.98 6.89
N SER A 332 -9.88 25.93 6.10
CA SER A 332 -8.73 26.85 6.20
C SER A 332 -9.09 28.33 6.04
N SER A 333 -10.23 28.66 5.43
CA SER A 333 -10.75 30.03 5.38
C SER A 333 -11.26 30.56 6.73
N ASN A 334 -11.54 29.69 7.70
CA ASN A 334 -12.08 30.01 9.03
C ASN A 334 -11.14 29.63 10.19
N LEU A 335 -9.99 29.00 9.90
CA LEU A 335 -8.99 28.64 10.92
C LEU A 335 -8.03 29.81 11.09
N ILE A 336 -7.91 30.34 12.31
CA ILE A 336 -6.93 31.38 12.63
C ILE A 336 -5.54 30.73 12.63
N SER A 337 -4.59 31.29 11.88
CA SER A 337 -3.20 30.85 11.92
C SER A 337 -2.61 31.17 13.30
N PRO A 338 -1.88 30.23 13.95
CA PRO A 338 -1.25 30.49 15.25
C PRO A 338 -0.18 31.60 15.23
N ASP A 339 0.20 32.10 14.05
CA ASP A 339 1.16 33.22 13.90
C ASP A 339 0.51 34.63 13.96
N ALA A 340 -0.79 34.74 14.21
CA ALA A 340 -1.47 36.03 14.30
C ALA A 340 -1.34 36.73 15.69
N ASP A 341 -0.88 36.02 16.72
CA ASP A 341 -0.76 36.52 18.10
C ASP A 341 0.68 36.88 18.49
N ARG A 342 1.35 37.69 17.65
CA ARG A 342 2.35 38.65 18.15
C ARG A 342 1.71 40.03 18.15
N ILE A 343 0.98 40.31 19.21
CA ILE A 343 0.51 41.65 19.56
C ILE A 343 1.67 42.31 20.32
N ASP A 344 2.22 43.39 19.76
CA ASP A 344 3.12 44.35 20.42
C ASP A 344 2.44 45.05 21.61
#